data_AF-A0A5V3AUI1-F1
#
_entry.id   AF-A0A5V3AUI1-F1
#
_cell.length_a   1.000
_cell.length_b   1.000
_cell.length_c   1.000
_cell.angle_alpha   90.00
_cell.angle_beta   90.00
_cell.angle_gamma   90.00
#
_symmetry.space_group_name_H-M   'P 1'
#
loop_
_entity.id
_entity.type
_entity.pdbx_description
1 polymer ?
#
loop_
_entity_poly.entity_id
_entity_poly.type
_entity_poly.pdbx_seq_one_letter_code
_entity_poly.pdbx_strand_id
1 'polypeptide(L)'
;MKWRYSLRWRLPRTPCPGPQELASEVVEAGKPAPESVLSRWVPGAGYAVCVDFLDERQVKRWSDERKAAVRRRNLERRVNRIAPLFADELIARELETRPDYFRGKSVR
;
A
#
# COMPACT_ATOMS: atom_id res chain seq x y z
N MET A 1 0.11 -21.66 0.44
CA MET A 1 0.22 -20.20 0.70
C MET A 1 1.39 -20.02 1.63
N LYS A 2 2.33 -19.14 1.30
CA LYS A 2 3.57 -18.99 2.08
C LYS A 2 3.55 -17.67 2.82
N TRP A 3 4.11 -17.65 4.03
CA TRP A 3 4.31 -16.44 4.81
C TRP A 3 5.81 -16.16 4.89
N ARG A 4 6.18 -14.88 4.86
CA ARG A 4 7.57 -14.47 5.08
C ARG A 4 7.65 -13.76 6.41
N TYR A 5 8.39 -14.35 7.35
CA TYR A 5 8.79 -13.67 8.57
C TYR A 5 10.09 -12.92 8.33
N SER A 6 10.19 -11.70 8.81
CA SER A 6 11.37 -10.85 8.64
C SER A 6 11.63 -10.01 9.88
N LEU A 7 12.90 -9.76 10.19
CA LEU A 7 13.32 -8.85 11.25
C LEU A 7 13.78 -7.54 10.62
N ARG A 8 12.95 -6.50 10.68
CA ARG A 8 13.17 -5.23 9.97
C ARG A 8 13.30 -4.03 10.88
N TRP A 9 14.09 -3.05 10.49
CA TRP A 9 14.15 -1.76 11.16
C TRP A 9 12.79 -1.04 11.07
N ARG A 10 12.24 -0.59 12.20
CA ARG A 10 10.91 0.04 12.26
C ARG A 10 10.87 1.36 13.02
N LEU A 11 12.02 2.01 13.23
CA LEU A 11 12.09 3.36 13.79
C LEU A 11 12.26 4.38 12.65
N PRO A 12 11.17 5.00 12.15
CA PRO A 12 11.23 5.88 10.98
C PRO A 12 11.98 7.19 11.24
N ARG A 13 12.06 7.63 12.50
CA ARG A 13 12.71 8.90 12.89
C ARG A 13 14.19 8.73 13.29
N THR A 14 14.68 7.50 13.33
CA THR A 14 16.04 7.18 13.77
C THR A 14 16.78 6.51 12.62
N PRO A 15 18.00 6.94 12.27
CA PRO A 15 18.78 6.28 11.23
C PRO A 15 19.03 4.82 11.63
N CYS A 16 18.93 3.92 10.65
CA CYS A 16 19.15 2.51 10.87
C CYS A 16 20.65 2.27 11.18
N PRO A 17 21.00 1.63 12.30
CA PRO A 17 22.40 1.39 12.69
C PRO A 17 23.09 0.32 11.82
N GLY A 18 22.36 -0.35 10.94
CA GLY A 18 22.87 -1.45 10.12
C GLY A 18 21.94 -1.80 8.95
N PRO A 19 21.80 -3.08 8.59
CA PRO A 19 20.91 -3.52 7.52
C PRO A 19 19.46 -3.19 7.85
N GLN A 20 18.63 -2.82 6.86
CA GLN A 20 17.19 -2.63 7.10
C GLN A 20 16.47 -3.95 7.42
N GLU A 21 17.00 -5.09 6.99
CA GLU A 21 16.47 -6.43 7.26
C GLU A 21 17.62 -7.32 7.76
N LEU A 22 17.50 -7.83 9.00
CA LEU A 22 18.53 -8.65 9.66
C LEU A 22 18.34 -10.14 9.42
N ALA A 23 17.10 -10.56 9.15
CA ALA A 23 16.73 -11.94 8.88
C ALA A 23 15.43 -11.97 8.09
N SER A 24 15.30 -12.94 7.20
CA SER A 24 14.05 -13.26 6.54
C SER A 24 14.00 -14.76 6.27
N GLU A 25 12.86 -15.37 6.57
CA GLU A 25 12.60 -16.77 6.28
C GLU A 25 11.16 -16.95 5.80
N VAL A 26 10.98 -17.81 4.81
CA VAL A 26 9.68 -18.15 4.24
C VAL A 26 9.22 -19.48 4.84
N VAL A 27 8.04 -19.48 5.43
CA VAL A 27 7.43 -20.66 6.06
C VAL A 27 6.06 -20.94 5.44
N GLU A 28 5.56 -22.16 5.67
CA GLU A 28 4.19 -22.51 5.31
C GLU A 28 3.19 -21.68 6.14
N ALA A 29 2.08 -21.27 5.51
CA ALA A 29 1.06 -20.48 6.17
C ALA A 29 0.56 -21.14 7.46
N GLY A 30 0.37 -20.33 8.51
CA GLY A 30 -0.08 -20.80 9.83
C GLY A 30 1.05 -21.28 10.74
N LYS A 31 2.29 -21.39 10.25
CA LYS A 31 3.43 -21.70 11.12
C LYS A 31 3.81 -20.50 11.99
N PRO A 32 4.28 -20.75 13.24
CA PRO A 32 4.79 -19.69 14.10
C PRO A 32 6.07 -19.05 13.52
N ALA A 33 6.49 -17.93 14.09
CA ALA A 33 7.71 -17.25 13.68
C ALA A 33 8.92 -18.20 13.83
N PRO A 34 9.77 -18.33 12.79
CA PRO A 34 10.90 -19.24 12.82
C PRO A 34 12.00 -18.77 13.78
N GLU A 35 12.74 -19.73 14.31
CA GLU A 35 13.82 -19.48 15.27
C GLU A 35 14.94 -18.61 14.67
N SER A 36 15.19 -18.72 13.36
CA SER A 36 16.15 -17.89 12.63
C SER A 36 15.88 -16.37 12.77
N VAL A 37 14.62 -15.99 12.94
CA VAL A 37 14.15 -14.61 13.11
C VAL A 37 14.06 -14.26 14.59
N LEU A 38 13.49 -15.15 15.42
CA LEU A 38 13.28 -14.90 16.85
C LEU A 38 14.60 -14.82 17.62
N SER A 39 15.59 -15.68 17.33
CA SER A 39 16.88 -15.70 18.02
C SER A 39 17.72 -14.45 17.77
N ARG A 40 17.40 -13.66 16.73
CA ARG A 40 18.04 -12.39 16.42
C ARG A 40 17.26 -11.18 16.94
N TRP A 41 16.04 -11.38 17.42
CA TRP A 41 15.21 -10.29 17.91
C TRP A 41 15.65 -9.90 19.32
N VAL A 42 15.96 -8.61 19.50
CA VAL A 42 16.37 -8.05 20.78
C VAL A 42 15.39 -6.92 21.17
N PRO A 43 14.77 -6.99 22.37
CA PRO A 43 13.91 -5.93 22.87
C PRO A 43 14.63 -4.57 22.86
N GLY A 44 13.95 -3.52 22.39
CA GLY A 44 14.50 -2.16 22.38
C GLY A 44 15.54 -1.88 21.27
N ALA A 45 15.96 -2.87 20.49
CA ALA A 45 16.95 -2.69 19.43
C ALA A 45 16.41 -1.96 18.18
N GLY A 46 15.13 -1.58 18.13
CA GLY A 46 14.51 -0.86 17.01
C GLY A 46 14.09 -1.74 15.81
N TYR A 47 14.42 -3.02 15.84
CA TYR A 47 13.97 -4.02 14.87
C TYR A 47 12.69 -4.72 15.33
N ALA A 48 11.75 -4.95 14.42
CA ALA A 48 10.50 -5.64 14.69
C ALA A 48 10.35 -6.88 13.78
N VAL A 49 9.77 -7.93 14.35
CA VAL A 49 9.34 -9.11 13.61
C VAL A 49 8.08 -8.76 12.81
N CYS A 50 8.16 -8.90 11.49
CA CYS A 50 7.11 -8.59 10.53
C CYS A 50 6.72 -9.86 9.78
N VAL A 51 5.42 -10.05 9.53
CA VAL A 51 4.90 -11.14 8.68
C VAL A 51 4.32 -10.55 7.40
N ASP A 52 4.82 -11.02 6.26
CA ASP A 52 4.24 -10.70 4.95
C ASP A 52 3.53 -11.94 4.39
N PHE A 53 2.32 -11.75 3.89
CA PHE A 53 1.56 -12.79 3.22
C PHE A 53 1.99 -12.82 1.74
N LEU A 54 2.75 -13.85 1.36
CA LEU A 54 3.13 -14.05 -0.03
C LEU A 54 1.91 -14.64 -0.75
N ASP A 55 1.10 -13.76 -1.33
CA ASP A 55 0.07 -14.17 -2.26
C ASP A 55 0.72 -14.38 -3.64
N GLU A 56 0.51 -15.57 -4.22
CA GLU A 56 0.95 -15.90 -5.58
C GLU A 56 0.07 -15.19 -6.63
N ARG A 57 -1.06 -14.62 -6.22
CA ARG A 57 -1.91 -13.85 -7.11
C ARG A 57 -1.14 -12.64 -7.61
N GLN A 58 -0.91 -12.63 -8.92
CA GLN A 58 -0.36 -11.46 -9.61
C GLN A 58 -1.21 -10.23 -9.25
N VAL A 59 -0.54 -9.18 -8.75
CA VAL A 59 -1.21 -7.91 -8.42
C VAL A 59 -1.95 -7.43 -9.66
N LYS A 60 -3.29 -7.50 -9.61
CA LYS A 60 -4.14 -7.09 -10.73
C LYS A 60 -4.15 -5.58 -10.82
N ARG A 61 -3.18 -5.02 -11.53
CA ARG A 61 -3.11 -3.58 -11.81
C ARG A 61 -4.31 -3.19 -12.66
N TRP A 62 -4.98 -2.11 -12.28
CA TRP A 62 -6.04 -1.55 -13.11
C TRP A 62 -5.43 -0.95 -14.37
N SER A 63 -6.13 -1.15 -15.49
CA SER A 63 -5.87 -0.36 -16.70
C SER A 63 -6.11 1.12 -16.41
N ASP A 64 -5.51 1.99 -17.21
CA ASP A 64 -5.64 3.43 -17.01
C ASP A 64 -7.09 3.89 -17.25
N GLU A 65 -7.83 3.24 -18.15
CA GLU A 65 -9.27 3.48 -18.39
C GLU A 65 -10.09 3.09 -17.15
N ARG A 66 -9.81 1.93 -16.55
CA ARG A 66 -10.51 1.49 -15.33
C ARG A 66 -10.22 2.42 -14.17
N LYS A 67 -8.97 2.90 -14.06
CA LYS A 67 -8.55 3.88 -13.04
C LYS A 67 -9.25 5.23 -13.25
N ALA A 68 -9.31 5.71 -14.49
CA ALA A 68 -10.03 6.92 -14.87
C ALA A 68 -11.51 6.83 -14.51
N ALA A 69 -12.18 5.75 -14.90
CA ALA A 69 -13.60 5.53 -14.64
C ALA A 69 -13.91 5.52 -13.14
N VAL A 70 -13.10 4.82 -12.33
CA VAL A 70 -13.31 4.81 -10.88
C VAL A 70 -13.05 6.18 -10.24
N ARG A 71 -12.03 6.92 -10.69
CA ARG A 71 -11.74 8.27 -10.19
C ARG A 71 -12.90 9.22 -10.47
N ARG A 72 -13.47 9.20 -11.69
CA ARG A 72 -14.64 10.01 -12.07
C ARG A 72 -15.87 9.65 -11.25
N ARG A 73 -16.21 8.35 -11.15
CA ARG A 73 -17.32 7.87 -10.32
C ARG A 73 -17.20 8.28 -8.86
N ASN A 74 -15.98 8.23 -8.30
CA ASN A 74 -15.74 8.64 -6.92
C ASN A 74 -15.85 10.16 -6.74
N LEU A 75 -15.41 10.96 -7.72
CA LEU A 75 -15.61 12.41 -7.73
C LEU A 75 -17.10 12.73 -7.74
N GLU A 76 -17.85 12.19 -8.70
CA GLU A 76 -19.29 12.37 -8.83
C GLU A 76 -20.02 12.03 -7.53
N ARG A 77 -19.74 10.84 -6.95
CA ARG A 77 -20.35 10.41 -5.68
C ARG A 77 -20.02 11.37 -4.54
N ARG A 78 -18.76 11.81 -4.44
CA ARG A 78 -18.31 12.69 -3.36
C ARG A 78 -18.97 14.06 -3.46
N VAL A 79 -19.02 14.63 -4.66
CA VAL A 79 -19.60 15.97 -4.90
C VAL A 79 -21.11 15.92 -4.71
N ASN A 80 -21.83 14.96 -5.31
CA ASN A 80 -23.28 14.81 -5.13
C ASN A 80 -23.68 14.64 -3.66
N ARG A 81 -22.82 14.04 -2.83
CA ARG A 81 -23.07 13.92 -1.40
C ARG A 81 -22.91 15.24 -0.63
N ILE A 82 -21.93 16.08 -1.01
CA ILE A 82 -21.54 17.27 -0.25
C ILE A 82 -22.28 18.52 -0.74
N ALA A 83 -22.43 18.66 -2.06
CA ALA A 83 -22.98 19.84 -2.71
C ALA A 83 -23.82 19.43 -3.94
N PRO A 84 -24.97 18.77 -3.74
CA PRO A 84 -25.80 18.25 -4.85
C PRO A 84 -26.28 19.35 -5.80
N LEU A 85 -26.62 20.54 -5.28
CA LEU A 85 -27.12 21.65 -6.08
C LEU A 85 -26.09 22.24 -7.06
N PHE A 86 -24.80 22.07 -6.76
CA PHE A 86 -23.69 22.58 -7.57
C PHE A 86 -22.86 21.44 -8.18
N ALA A 87 -23.42 20.22 -8.23
CA ALA A 87 -22.62 19.05 -8.51
C ALA A 87 -21.99 19.10 -9.90
N ASP A 88 -22.76 19.46 -10.92
CA ASP A 88 -22.31 19.48 -12.30
C ASP A 88 -21.17 20.49 -12.52
N GLU A 89 -21.31 21.70 -11.98
CA GLU A 89 -20.30 22.76 -12.09
C GLU A 89 -18.99 22.37 -11.37
N LEU A 90 -19.09 21.85 -10.15
CA LEU A 90 -17.93 21.46 -9.36
C LEU A 90 -17.21 20.25 -9.96
N ILE A 91 -17.95 19.29 -10.54
CA ILE A 91 -17.37 18.15 -11.25
C ILE A 91 -16.63 18.63 -12.50
N ALA A 92 -17.26 19.45 -13.33
CA ALA A 92 -16.64 19.97 -14.56
C ALA A 92 -15.33 20.71 -14.26
N ARG A 93 -15.36 21.63 -13.28
CA ARG A 93 -14.19 22.40 -12.85
C ARG A 93 -13.05 21.52 -12.35
N GLU A 94 -13.33 20.50 -11.55
CA GLU A 94 -12.29 19.60 -11.02
C GLU A 94 -11.69 18.72 -12.13
N LEU A 95 -12.50 18.29 -13.11
CA LEU A 95 -12.03 17.56 -14.29
C LEU A 95 -11.10 18.42 -15.16
N GLU A 96 -11.40 19.70 -15.32
CA GLU A 96 -10.55 20.67 -16.04
C GLU A 96 -9.27 21.02 -15.29
N THR A 97 -9.34 21.15 -13.96
CA THR A 97 -8.19 21.51 -13.12
C THR A 97 -7.15 20.39 -13.10
N ARG A 98 -7.58 19.12 -13.13
CA ARG A 98 -6.69 17.95 -12.97
C ARG A 98 -6.90 16.87 -14.04
N PRO A 99 -6.76 17.21 -15.33
CA PRO A 99 -7.14 16.33 -16.42
C PRO A 99 -6.30 15.05 -16.47
N ASP A 100 -5.01 15.11 -16.14
CA ASP A 100 -4.14 13.92 -16.14
C ASP A 100 -4.51 12.91 -15.05
N TYR A 101 -4.94 13.39 -13.88
CA TYR A 101 -5.41 12.51 -12.81
C TYR A 101 -6.70 11.77 -13.24
N PHE A 102 -7.67 12.47 -13.81
CA PHE A 102 -8.94 11.86 -14.22
C PHE A 102 -8.90 11.14 -15.58
N ARG A 103 -7.84 11.33 -16.38
CA ARG A 103 -7.50 10.47 -17.53
C ARG A 103 -6.88 9.13 -17.11
N GLY A 104 -6.59 8.94 -15.82
CA GLY A 104 -6.09 7.68 -15.30
C GLY A 104 -4.63 7.39 -15.63
N LYS A 105 -3.91 8.32 -16.28
CA LYS A 105 -2.52 8.16 -16.68
C LYS A 105 -1.69 7.69 -15.49
N SER A 106 -1.08 6.51 -15.64
CA SER A 106 0.08 6.15 -14.84
C SER A 106 1.30 6.79 -15.48
N VAL A 107 1.96 7.73 -14.78
CA VAL A 107 3.36 8.02 -15.10
C VAL A 107 4.08 6.71 -14.80
N ARG A 108 4.50 6.01 -15.86
CA ARG A 108 5.30 4.78 -15.76
C ARG A 108 6.76 5.15 -15.73
#